data_AF-A0A4Y8RT24-F1
#
_entry.id   AF-A0A4Y8RT24-F1
#
_cell.length_a   1.000
_cell.length_b   1.000
_cell.length_c   1.000
_cell.angle_alpha   90.00
_cell.angle_beta   90.00
_cell.angle_gamma   90.00
#
_symmetry.space_group_name_H-M   'P 1'
#
loop_
_entity.id
_entity.type
_entity.pdbx_description
1 polymer ?
#
loop_
_entity_poly.entity_id
_entity_poly.type
_entity_poly.pdbx_seq_one_letter_code
_entity_poly.pdbx_strand_id
1 'polypeptide(L)'
;MPVKRLVSFLAVTAIAALAGAAPASAFDLYDHNGSLMRLDDNGGSVTIRYQNPKPSLRKHGVHRGTVLFRGRFEGRGLAGVAYVFRQGCQPAAYNVSGPASGGGRIYLAGAAPIRQKGSCRVTGYSERSGNARLVFDEFQGDY
;
A
#
# COMPACT_ATOMS: atom_id res chain seq x y z
N MET A 1 -58.86 -59.83 -7.54
CA MET A 1 -57.39 -59.74 -7.65
C MET A 1 -57.00 -58.26 -7.65
N PRO A 2 -56.24 -57.75 -6.66
CA PRO A 2 -55.98 -56.33 -6.48
C PRO A 2 -54.64 -55.89 -7.11
N VAL A 3 -54.62 -54.78 -7.84
CA VAL A 3 -53.38 -54.12 -8.26
C VAL A 3 -53.20 -52.85 -7.42
N LYS A 4 -52.19 -52.87 -6.54
CA LYS A 4 -51.73 -51.73 -5.73
C LYS A 4 -51.10 -50.68 -6.67
N ARG A 5 -51.57 -49.43 -6.60
CA ARG A 5 -50.92 -48.29 -7.28
C ARG A 5 -49.76 -47.78 -6.42
N LEU A 6 -48.55 -47.81 -6.99
CA LEU A 6 -47.33 -47.25 -6.39
C LEU A 6 -47.41 -45.72 -6.41
N VAL A 7 -47.24 -45.07 -5.26
CA VAL A 7 -47.04 -43.63 -5.16
C VAL A 7 -45.55 -43.36 -5.37
N SER A 8 -45.19 -42.68 -6.46
CA SER A 8 -43.81 -42.22 -6.70
C SER A 8 -43.60 -40.87 -6.03
N PHE A 9 -42.69 -40.81 -5.06
CA PHE A 9 -42.21 -39.56 -4.48
C PHE A 9 -41.07 -39.02 -5.34
N LEU A 10 -41.25 -37.86 -5.97
CA LEU A 10 -40.14 -37.10 -6.57
C LEU A 10 -39.28 -36.52 -5.44
N ALA A 11 -38.05 -37.01 -5.30
CA ALA A 11 -37.05 -36.38 -4.45
C ALA A 11 -36.53 -35.10 -5.14
N VAL A 12 -36.79 -33.94 -4.54
CA VAL A 12 -36.20 -32.66 -4.96
C VAL A 12 -34.80 -32.58 -4.35
N THR A 13 -33.76 -32.71 -5.16
CA THR A 13 -32.37 -32.45 -4.74
C THR A 13 -32.09 -30.96 -4.74
N ALA A 14 -31.89 -30.38 -3.56
CA ALA A 14 -31.41 -29.02 -3.41
C ALA A 14 -29.92 -28.95 -3.79
N ILE A 15 -29.59 -28.22 -4.86
CA ILE A 15 -28.21 -27.91 -5.22
C ILE A 15 -27.73 -26.78 -4.31
N ALA A 16 -26.85 -27.10 -3.34
CA ALA A 16 -26.18 -26.09 -2.54
C ALA A 16 -25.15 -25.34 -3.40
N ALA A 17 -25.36 -24.04 -3.62
CA ALA A 17 -24.39 -23.18 -4.28
C ALA A 17 -23.17 -22.97 -3.36
N LEU A 18 -22.01 -23.48 -3.78
CA LEU A 18 -20.73 -23.14 -3.16
C LEU A 18 -20.41 -21.68 -3.47
N ALA A 19 -20.63 -20.78 -2.52
CA ALA A 19 -20.09 -19.43 -2.58
C ALA A 19 -18.57 -19.50 -2.41
N GLY A 20 -17.83 -19.53 -3.52
CA GLY A 20 -16.38 -19.41 -3.50
C GLY A 20 -15.98 -18.04 -2.97
N ALA A 21 -15.28 -17.99 -1.84
CA ALA A 21 -14.60 -16.76 -1.40
C ALA A 21 -13.58 -16.39 -2.48
N ALA A 22 -13.71 -15.20 -3.06
CA ALA A 22 -12.70 -14.68 -3.97
C ALA A 22 -11.37 -14.58 -3.20
N PRO A 23 -10.23 -14.95 -3.82
CA PRO A 23 -8.93 -14.76 -3.17
C PRO A 23 -8.77 -13.28 -2.86
N ALA A 24 -8.44 -12.96 -1.60
CA ALA A 24 -8.01 -11.62 -1.26
C ALA A 24 -6.79 -11.29 -2.11
N SER A 25 -6.81 -10.15 -2.81
CA SER A 25 -5.63 -9.69 -3.56
C SER A 25 -4.44 -9.65 -2.60
N ALA A 26 -3.37 -10.36 -2.95
CA ALA A 26 -2.14 -10.30 -2.18
C ALA A 26 -1.58 -8.88 -2.24
N PHE A 27 -1.26 -8.31 -1.10
CA PHE A 27 -0.56 -7.04 -0.98
C PHE A 27 0.62 -7.23 -0.04
N ASP A 28 1.75 -6.63 -0.41
CA ASP A 28 2.97 -6.73 0.40
C ASP A 28 3.00 -5.65 1.46
N LEU A 29 3.61 -5.99 2.60
CA LEU A 29 3.66 -5.14 3.76
C LEU A 29 5.06 -4.75 4.11
N TYR A 30 5.16 -3.52 4.58
CA TYR A 30 6.44 -3.00 5.02
C TYR A 30 6.30 -2.15 6.27
N ASP A 31 7.26 -2.22 7.17
CA ASP A 31 7.52 -1.12 8.10
C ASP A 31 8.20 0.02 7.35
N HIS A 32 7.74 1.24 7.62
CA HIS A 32 8.44 2.45 7.30
C HIS A 32 8.39 3.42 8.47
N ASN A 33 9.52 3.57 9.15
CA ASN A 33 9.69 4.51 10.27
C ASN A 33 8.63 4.31 11.37
N GLY A 34 8.29 3.05 11.67
CA GLY A 34 7.30 2.66 12.67
C GLY A 34 5.84 2.80 12.22
N SER A 35 5.59 2.88 10.90
CA SER A 35 4.25 2.81 10.31
C SER A 35 4.15 1.58 9.42
N LEU A 36 3.03 0.88 9.50
CA LEU A 36 2.74 -0.22 8.58
C LEU A 36 2.29 0.36 7.24
N MET A 37 2.95 -0.07 6.18
CA MET A 37 2.73 0.33 4.81
C MET A 37 2.21 -0.85 4.02
N ARG A 38 1.34 -0.55 3.06
CA ARG A 38 0.83 -1.50 2.08
C ARG A 38 1.36 -1.10 0.70
N LEU A 39 1.94 -2.05 0.00
CA LEU A 39 2.32 -1.95 -1.39
C LEU A 39 1.23 -2.63 -2.25
N ASP A 40 0.67 -1.89 -3.18
CA ASP A 40 -0.20 -2.41 -4.23
C ASP A 40 0.58 -2.40 -5.56
N ASP A 41 0.71 -3.56 -6.21
CA ASP A 41 1.18 -3.68 -7.59
C ASP A 41 0.00 -3.97 -8.52
N ASN A 42 -0.16 -3.14 -9.55
CA ASN A 42 -1.12 -3.33 -10.61
C ASN A 42 -0.40 -3.29 -11.97
N GLY A 43 0.02 -4.46 -12.44
CA GLY A 43 0.65 -4.61 -13.76
C GLY A 43 1.95 -3.81 -13.90
N GLY A 44 2.74 -3.68 -12.83
CA GLY A 44 3.99 -2.94 -12.80
C GLY A 44 3.86 -1.51 -12.30
N SER A 45 2.63 -1.00 -12.11
CA SER A 45 2.37 0.27 -11.43
C SER A 45 2.27 0.05 -9.93
N VAL A 46 3.10 0.75 -9.16
CA VAL A 46 3.27 0.53 -7.72
C VAL A 46 2.73 1.72 -6.94
N THR A 47 1.90 1.47 -5.93
CA THR A 47 1.50 2.47 -4.94
C THR A 47 1.84 1.97 -3.53
N ILE A 48 2.56 2.78 -2.76
CA ILE A 48 2.81 2.50 -1.33
C ILE A 48 2.00 3.49 -0.49
N ARG A 49 1.16 2.98 0.40
CA ARG A 49 0.24 3.76 1.24
C ARG A 49 0.30 3.33 2.70
N TYR A 50 -0.09 4.24 3.59
CA TYR A 50 -0.20 3.96 5.02
C TYR A 50 -1.35 2.98 5.29
N GLN A 51 -1.04 1.79 5.79
CA GLN A 51 -2.02 0.82 6.28
C GLN A 51 -2.36 1.11 7.75
N ASN A 52 -1.33 1.30 8.58
CA ASN A 52 -1.43 1.74 9.97
C ASN A 52 -0.38 2.84 10.24
N PRO A 53 -0.72 4.12 10.07
CA PRO A 53 0.22 5.22 10.30
C PRO A 53 0.51 5.38 11.79
N LYS A 54 1.78 5.65 12.14
CA LYS A 54 2.12 5.96 13.53
C LYS A 54 1.35 7.19 14.04
N PRO A 55 0.95 7.22 15.33
CA PRO A 55 0.07 8.27 15.86
C PRO A 55 0.58 9.70 15.65
N SER A 56 1.90 9.91 15.69
CA SER A 56 2.52 11.23 15.54
C SER A 56 2.32 11.87 14.16
N LEU A 57 1.92 11.10 13.14
CA LEU A 57 1.63 11.61 11.80
C LEU A 57 0.21 12.16 11.64
N ARG A 58 -0.72 11.85 12.56
CA ARG A 58 -2.12 12.30 12.47
C ARG A 58 -2.24 13.82 12.39
N LYS A 59 -1.44 14.55 13.17
CA LYS A 59 -1.39 16.04 13.13
C LYS A 59 -0.94 16.59 11.77
N HIS A 60 -0.33 15.77 10.92
CA HIS A 60 0.10 16.13 9.58
C HIS A 60 -0.91 15.71 8.49
N GLY A 61 -2.10 15.26 8.89
CA GLY A 61 -3.14 14.82 7.96
C GLY A 61 -2.93 13.42 7.40
N VAL A 62 -1.98 12.65 7.94
CA VAL A 62 -1.74 11.27 7.50
C VAL A 62 -2.67 10.32 8.23
N HIS A 63 -3.49 9.62 7.45
CA HIS A 63 -4.41 8.57 7.89
C HIS A 63 -4.24 7.30 7.06
N ARG A 64 -4.92 6.22 7.46
CA ARG A 64 -4.99 4.99 6.64
C ARG A 64 -5.41 5.33 5.20
N GLY A 65 -4.73 4.74 4.23
CA GLY A 65 -4.92 4.97 2.80
C GLY A 65 -4.12 6.14 2.21
N THR A 66 -3.54 7.02 3.04
CA THR A 66 -2.70 8.12 2.57
C THR A 66 -1.52 7.57 1.76
N VAL A 67 -1.28 8.13 0.57
CA VAL A 67 -0.26 7.63 -0.36
C VAL A 67 1.08 8.29 -0.07
N LEU A 68 2.10 7.50 0.26
CA LEU A 68 3.46 8.00 0.44
C LEU A 68 4.25 7.99 -0.87
N PHE A 69 3.99 7.01 -1.75
CA PHE A 69 4.71 6.85 -3.01
C PHE A 69 3.81 6.33 -4.13
N ARG A 70 4.03 6.82 -5.35
CA ARG A 70 3.50 6.27 -6.60
C ARG A 70 4.62 6.14 -7.61
N GLY A 71 4.71 5.00 -8.28
CA GLY A 71 5.76 4.78 -9.27
C GLY A 71 5.52 3.51 -10.06
N ARG A 72 6.61 2.96 -10.58
CA ARG A 72 6.62 1.73 -11.35
C ARG A 72 7.92 0.98 -11.15
N PHE A 73 7.92 -0.31 -11.50
CA PHE A 73 9.15 -1.07 -11.63
C PHE A 73 10.00 -0.55 -12.80
N GLU A 74 11.28 -0.37 -12.54
CA GLU A 74 12.31 -0.05 -13.53
C GLU A 74 13.47 -1.03 -13.34
N GLY A 75 13.51 -2.09 -14.15
CA GLY A 75 14.44 -3.20 -13.97
C GLY A 75 14.23 -3.91 -12.63
N ARG A 76 15.25 -3.90 -11.76
CA ARG A 76 15.19 -4.47 -10.39
C ARG A 76 14.89 -3.41 -9.31
N GLY A 77 14.42 -2.24 -9.73
CA GLY A 77 14.17 -1.11 -8.85
C GLY A 77 12.77 -0.55 -9.00
N LEU A 78 12.49 0.51 -8.23
CA LEU A 78 11.34 1.37 -8.41
C LEU A 78 11.81 2.78 -8.72
N ALA A 79 11.03 3.48 -9.52
CA ALA A 79 11.15 4.92 -9.73
C ALA A 79 9.77 5.57 -9.69
N GLY A 80 9.69 6.78 -9.16
CA GLY A 80 8.43 7.51 -9.06
C GLY A 80 8.48 8.74 -8.19
N VAL A 81 7.32 9.08 -7.62
CA VAL A 81 7.08 10.28 -6.83
C VAL A 81 6.76 9.87 -5.39
N ALA A 82 7.51 10.44 -4.45
CA ALA A 82 7.22 10.37 -3.03
C ALA A 82 6.63 11.69 -2.51
N TYR A 83 5.96 11.65 -1.36
CA TYR A 83 5.30 12.80 -0.76
C TYR A 83 5.77 13.08 0.67
N VAL A 84 6.00 14.36 0.97
CA VAL A 84 6.28 14.84 2.34
C VAL A 84 5.06 15.58 2.89
N PHE A 85 4.69 15.25 4.12
CA PHE A 85 3.51 15.79 4.81
C PHE A 85 3.88 16.82 5.87
N ARG A 86 3.09 17.88 5.98
CA ARG A 86 3.18 18.88 7.07
C ARG A 86 1.77 19.32 7.43
N GLN A 87 1.56 19.60 8.70
CA GLN A 87 0.28 20.12 9.19
C GLN A 87 -0.14 21.37 8.42
N GLY A 88 -1.39 21.40 7.97
CA GLY A 88 -1.97 22.54 7.25
C GLY A 88 -1.47 22.76 5.83
N CYS A 89 -0.67 21.84 5.28
CA CYS A 89 -0.12 21.96 3.94
C CYS A 89 -0.54 20.79 3.07
N GLN A 90 -0.72 21.07 1.77
CA GLN A 90 -0.79 20.01 0.76
C GLN A 90 0.50 19.17 0.78
N PRO A 91 0.46 17.87 0.40
CA PRO A 91 1.66 17.05 0.29
C PRO A 91 2.65 17.65 -0.73
N ALA A 92 3.94 17.70 -0.41
CA ALA A 92 4.97 18.10 -1.38
C ALA A 92 5.56 16.87 -2.04
N ALA A 93 5.46 16.80 -3.36
CA ALA A 93 6.00 15.74 -4.20
C ALA A 93 7.50 15.94 -4.45
N TYR A 94 8.22 14.83 -4.62
CA TYR A 94 9.59 14.79 -5.14
C TYR A 94 9.91 13.44 -5.77
N ASN A 95 10.81 13.43 -6.74
CA ASN A 95 11.21 12.21 -7.43
C ASN A 95 12.12 11.38 -6.55
N VAL A 96 11.89 10.07 -6.54
CA VAL A 96 12.76 9.09 -5.90
C VAL A 96 12.93 7.88 -6.80
N SER A 97 14.08 7.24 -6.67
CA SER A 97 14.35 5.96 -7.33
C SER A 97 15.31 5.14 -6.49
N GLY A 98 15.32 3.83 -6.71
CA GLY A 98 16.31 2.96 -6.11
C GLY A 98 15.94 1.49 -6.19
N PRO A 99 16.77 0.62 -5.61
CA PRO A 99 16.57 -0.82 -5.66
C PRO A 99 15.34 -1.24 -4.85
N ALA A 100 14.63 -2.22 -5.41
CA ALA A 100 13.62 -3.01 -4.72
C ALA A 100 14.09 -4.46 -4.79
N SER A 101 14.88 -4.88 -3.81
CA SER A 101 15.29 -6.28 -3.73
C SER A 101 14.05 -7.14 -3.51
N GLY A 102 13.85 -8.15 -4.36
CA GLY A 102 12.66 -9.01 -4.36
C GLY A 102 12.53 -9.96 -3.16
N GLY A 103 12.64 -9.46 -1.94
CA GLY A 103 12.52 -10.27 -0.71
C GLY A 103 13.05 -9.58 0.55
N GLY A 104 12.50 -8.42 0.91
CA GLY A 104 12.69 -7.93 2.29
C GLY A 104 12.91 -6.45 2.46
N ARG A 105 13.43 -5.73 1.46
CA ARG A 105 13.74 -4.30 1.61
C ARG A 105 13.61 -3.52 0.31
N ILE A 106 12.98 -2.35 0.39
CA ILE A 106 12.95 -1.35 -0.68
C ILE A 106 13.70 -0.12 -0.19
N TYR A 107 14.62 0.39 -1.02
CA TYR A 107 15.38 1.61 -0.74
C TYR A 107 15.19 2.60 -1.87
N LEU A 108 14.54 3.74 -1.59
CA LEU A 108 14.35 4.82 -2.55
C LEU A 108 15.03 6.08 -2.03
N ALA A 109 15.68 6.82 -2.94
CA ALA A 109 16.34 8.08 -2.59
C ALA A 109 16.04 9.17 -3.62
N GLY A 110 16.06 10.42 -3.16
CA GLY A 110 15.89 11.60 -3.98
C GLY A 110 15.99 12.89 -3.18
N ALA A 111 16.16 14.01 -3.86
CA ALA A 111 16.26 15.32 -3.21
C ALA A 111 14.88 15.73 -2.65
N ALA A 112 14.69 15.63 -1.34
CA ALA A 112 13.40 15.90 -0.71
C ALA A 112 13.17 17.41 -0.49
N PRO A 113 11.91 17.87 -0.54
CA PRO A 113 11.57 19.29 -0.49
C PRO A 113 11.84 19.89 0.89
N ILE A 114 12.53 21.03 0.92
CA ILE A 114 12.73 21.86 2.10
C ILE A 114 11.67 22.96 2.09
N ARG A 115 10.88 23.04 3.17
CA ARG A 115 9.87 24.09 3.32
C ARG A 115 10.38 25.22 4.19
N GLN A 116 9.99 26.44 3.83
CA GLN A 116 10.18 27.60 4.69
C GLN A 116 9.53 27.36 6.06
N LYS A 117 10.21 27.72 7.14
CA LYS A 117 9.65 27.64 8.49
C LYS A 117 8.32 28.39 8.56
N GLY A 118 7.30 27.74 9.13
CA GLY A 118 5.96 28.32 9.23
C GLY A 118 5.11 28.19 7.97
N SER A 119 5.69 28.03 6.77
CA SER A 119 4.95 28.09 5.49
C SER A 119 4.92 26.76 4.71
N CYS A 120 3.95 26.61 3.82
CA CYS A 120 3.88 25.48 2.89
C CYS A 120 4.80 25.63 1.68
N ARG A 121 5.38 26.82 1.49
CA ARG A 121 6.28 27.14 0.38
C ARG A 121 7.55 26.31 0.45
N VAL A 122 7.82 25.57 -0.62
CA VAL A 122 9.10 24.88 -0.84
C VAL A 122 10.14 25.91 -1.27
N THR A 123 11.30 25.90 -0.61
CA THR A 123 12.40 26.85 -0.84
C THR A 123 13.66 26.19 -1.37
N GLY A 124 13.66 24.87 -1.49
CA GLY A 124 14.79 24.11 -2.01
C GLY A 124 14.56 22.61 -1.89
N TYR A 125 15.57 21.85 -2.27
CA TYR A 125 15.58 20.39 -2.21
C TYR A 125 16.90 19.91 -1.63
N SER A 126 16.89 18.79 -0.92
CA SER A 126 18.11 18.25 -0.29
C SER A 126 18.11 16.73 -0.27
N GLU A 127 19.21 16.16 -0.77
CA GLU A 127 19.52 14.73 -0.70
C GLU A 127 19.98 14.27 0.69
N ARG A 128 20.20 15.22 1.61
CA ARG A 128 20.68 14.96 2.97
C ARG A 128 19.60 15.10 4.03
N SER A 129 18.41 15.54 3.67
CA SER A 129 17.31 15.67 4.63
C SER A 129 16.81 14.31 5.10
N GLY A 130 16.16 14.26 6.26
CA GLY A 130 15.58 13.00 6.77
C GLY A 130 14.49 12.39 5.88
N ASN A 131 13.92 13.16 4.95
CA ASN A 131 12.96 12.66 3.97
C ASN A 131 13.62 12.22 2.66
N ALA A 132 14.93 12.42 2.47
CA ALA A 132 15.61 12.10 1.21
C ALA A 132 15.80 10.60 0.95
N ARG A 133 15.54 9.77 1.97
CA ARG A 133 15.70 8.32 1.93
C ARG A 133 14.45 7.67 2.50
N LEU A 134 13.87 6.76 1.71
CA LEU A 134 12.75 5.94 2.10
C LEU A 134 13.23 4.50 2.16
N VAL A 135 13.24 3.94 3.37
CA VAL A 135 13.53 2.54 3.59
C VAL A 135 12.22 1.87 4.00
N PHE A 136 11.89 0.80 3.32
CA PHE A 136 10.75 -0.06 3.62
C PHE A 136 11.30 -1.44 3.92
N ASP A 137 11.03 -1.94 5.11
CA ASP A 137 11.44 -3.26 5.56
C ASP A 137 10.23 -4.18 5.57
N GLU A 138 10.32 -5.33 4.92
CA GLU A 138 9.21 -6.27 4.84
C GLU A 138 8.72 -6.63 6.24
N PHE A 139 7.40 -6.51 6.41
CA PHE A 139 6.77 -6.81 7.68
C PHE A 139 6.42 -8.30 7.74
N GLN A 140 7.06 -9.02 8.65
CA GLN A 140 6.89 -10.47 8.84
C GLN A 140 5.88 -10.84 9.95
N GLY A 141 5.04 -9.90 10.38
CA GLY A 141 4.05 -10.15 11.44
C GLY A 141 2.69 -10.62 10.90
N ASP A 142 1.93 -11.31 11.75
CA ASP A 142 0.54 -11.68 11.48
C ASP A 142 -0.39 -10.45 11.53
N TYR A 143 -1.47 -10.50 10.76
CA TYR A 143 -2.42 -9.41 10.55
C TYR A 143 -3.64 -9.44 11.46
#